data_AF-A0A836WNP0-F1
#
_entry.id   AF-A0A836WNP0-F1
#
_cell.length_a   1.000
_cell.length_b   1.000
_cell.length_c   1.000
_cell.angle_alpha   90.00
_cell.angle_beta   90.00
_cell.angle_gamma   90.00
#
_symmetry.space_group_name_H-M   'P 1'
#
loop_
_entity.id
_entity.type
_entity.pdbx_description
1 polymer ?
#
loop_
_entity_poly.entity_id
_entity_poly.type
_entity_poly.pdbx_seq_one_letter_code
_entity_poly.pdbx_strand_id
1 'polypeptide(L)'
;MGNRLSKIYTRTGDSGTTGLGDGTRVPKDSLRVHAMGDVDELNAVIGIMLTEPIPDQITDCLTAVQHDLFNLGGEICIPNMELIKAERITELETTLDAFND
;
A
#
# COMPACT_ATOMS: atom_id res chain seq x y z
N MET A 1 -14.58 -9.89 -9.30
CA MET A 1 -14.90 -11.24 -8.82
C MET A 1 -14.09 -11.49 -7.55
N GLY A 2 -14.79 -11.55 -6.40
CA GLY A 2 -14.31 -12.08 -5.12
C GLY A 2 -13.18 -11.34 -4.42
N ASN A 3 -13.50 -10.60 -3.35
CA ASN A 3 -12.58 -10.43 -2.23
C ASN A 3 -12.23 -11.84 -1.72
N ARG A 4 -11.13 -12.41 -2.22
CA ARG A 4 -10.79 -13.82 -2.02
C ARG A 4 -9.72 -13.95 -0.94
N LEU A 5 -9.99 -13.36 0.21
CA LEU A 5 -9.36 -13.80 1.45
C LEU A 5 -9.97 -15.17 1.78
N SER A 6 -9.36 -16.23 1.23
CA SER A 6 -9.75 -17.62 1.53
C SER A 6 -9.10 -18.04 2.86
N LYS A 7 -8.48 -19.23 2.94
CA LYS A 7 -7.66 -19.56 4.11
C LYS A 7 -6.47 -18.60 4.17
N ILE A 8 -6.41 -17.81 5.24
CA ILE A 8 -5.37 -16.79 5.45
C ILE A 8 -3.98 -17.43 5.52
N TYR A 9 -3.82 -18.51 6.30
CA TYR A 9 -2.56 -19.25 6.34
C TYR A 9 -2.58 -20.43 5.36
N THR A 10 -1.70 -20.40 4.36
CA THR A 10 -1.61 -21.44 3.32
C THR A 10 -0.34 -22.28 3.41
N ARG A 11 0.64 -21.85 4.21
CA ARG A 11 1.97 -22.47 4.36
C ARG A 11 2.84 -22.47 3.10
N THR A 12 2.39 -21.86 2.00
CA THR A 12 3.17 -21.80 0.76
C THR A 12 4.45 -20.98 0.89
N GLY A 13 4.58 -20.19 1.96
CA GLY A 13 5.78 -19.42 2.27
C GLY A 13 6.66 -19.98 3.38
N ASP A 14 6.41 -21.21 3.85
CA ASP A 14 7.18 -21.81 4.95
C ASP A 14 8.64 -22.09 4.57
N SER A 15 8.93 -22.22 3.27
CA SER A 15 10.30 -22.35 2.74
C SER A 15 11.06 -21.01 2.63
N GLY A 16 10.53 -19.92 3.19
CA GLY A 16 11.18 -18.60 3.14
C GLY A 16 10.98 -17.83 1.83
N THR A 17 10.11 -18.31 0.94
CA THR A 17 9.78 -17.63 -0.34
C THR A 17 8.35 -17.13 -0.36
N THR A 18 8.03 -16.17 -1.22
CA THR A 18 6.66 -15.67 -1.46
C THR A 18 6.40 -15.48 -2.96
N GLY A 19 5.13 -15.39 -3.35
CA GLY A 19 4.74 -15.14 -4.73
C GLY A 19 4.53 -13.65 -5.01
N LEU A 20 4.86 -13.22 -6.22
CA LEU A 20 4.52 -11.92 -6.78
C LEU A 20 3.23 -12.01 -7.60
N GLY A 21 2.65 -10.85 -7.97
CA GLY A 21 1.38 -10.80 -8.70
C GLY A 21 1.46 -11.29 -10.15
N ASP A 22 2.67 -11.42 -10.71
CA ASP A 22 2.93 -12.07 -12.01
C ASP A 22 3.11 -13.61 -11.91
N GLY A 23 3.01 -14.17 -10.70
CA GLY A 23 3.17 -15.60 -10.43
C GLY A 23 4.61 -16.05 -10.18
N THR A 24 5.60 -15.16 -10.32
CA THR A 24 7.00 -15.48 -9.96
C THR A 24 7.15 -15.62 -8.44
N ARG A 25 8.25 -16.27 -8.00
CA ARG A 25 8.56 -16.44 -6.57
C ARG A 25 9.90 -15.84 -6.24
N VAL A 26 9.95 -15.15 -5.10
CA VAL A 26 11.16 -14.48 -4.58
C VAL A 26 11.39 -14.85 -3.11
N PRO A 27 12.65 -14.76 -2.61
CA PRO A 27 12.92 -14.80 -1.18
C PRO A 27 12.16 -13.71 -0.42
N LYS A 28 11.72 -14.02 0.80
CA LYS A 28 11.00 -13.07 1.67
C LYS A 28 11.86 -11.89 2.13
N ASP A 29 13.17 -12.02 2.10
CA ASP A 29 14.17 -10.99 2.41
C ASP A 29 14.63 -10.22 1.15
N SER A 30 13.99 -10.40 0.01
CA SER A 30 14.29 -9.60 -1.18
C SER A 30 13.86 -8.14 -0.99
N LEU A 31 14.60 -7.21 -1.60
CA LEU A 31 14.33 -5.76 -1.52
C LEU A 31 12.90 -5.41 -1.94
N ARG A 32 12.33 -6.13 -2.91
CA ARG A 32 10.95 -5.93 -3.37
C ARG A 32 9.93 -6.26 -2.28
N VAL A 33 10.14 -7.36 -1.56
CA VAL A 33 9.24 -7.77 -0.46
C VAL A 33 9.39 -6.82 0.72
N HIS A 34 10.61 -6.38 1.04
CA HIS A 34 10.84 -5.35 2.05
C HIS A 34 10.10 -4.05 1.72
N ALA A 35 10.25 -3.51 0.51
CA ALA A 35 9.57 -2.29 0.11
C ALA A 35 8.03 -2.41 0.20
N MET A 36 7.46 -3.55 -0.21
CA MET A 36 6.03 -3.81 -0.07
C MET A 36 5.61 -3.92 1.40
N GLY A 37 6.45 -4.50 2.25
CA GLY A 37 6.23 -4.58 3.70
C GLY A 37 6.23 -3.20 4.36
N ASP A 38 7.19 -2.34 4.02
CA ASP A 38 7.28 -0.98 4.56
C ASP A 38 6.06 -0.13 4.15
N VAL A 39 5.57 -0.30 2.90
CA VAL A 39 4.33 0.34 2.42
C VAL A 39 3.11 -0.16 3.19
N ASP A 40 3.01 -1.47 3.44
CA ASP A 40 1.92 -2.06 4.23
C ASP A 40 1.96 -1.59 5.69
N GLU A 41 3.14 -1.50 6.29
CA GLU A 41 3.34 -0.97 7.64
C GLU A 41 2.93 0.51 7.75
N LEU A 42 3.35 1.36 6.80
CA LEU A 42 2.91 2.76 6.73
C LEU A 42 1.39 2.85 6.61
N ASN A 43 0.78 2.02 5.77
CA ASN A 43 -0.67 2.01 5.58
C ASN A 43 -1.41 1.61 6.86
N ALA A 44 -0.86 0.64 7.62
CA ALA A 44 -1.39 0.25 8.93
C ALA A 44 -1.26 1.38 9.98
N VAL A 45 -0.13 2.11 10.01
CA VAL A 45 0.06 3.26 10.89
C VAL A 45 -0.95 4.38 10.59
N ILE A 46 -1.21 4.66 9.31
CA ILE A 46 -2.29 5.60 8.93
C ILE A 46 -3.64 5.08 9.42
N GLY A 47 -3.90 3.78 9.30
CA GLY A 47 -5.12 3.14 9.80
C GLY A 47 -5.32 3.34 11.30
N ILE A 48 -4.25 3.34 12.10
CA ILE A 48 -4.29 3.66 13.53
C ILE A 48 -4.67 5.14 13.73
N MET A 49 -4.09 6.07 12.97
CA MET A 49 -4.45 7.48 13.08
C MET A 49 -5.92 7.74 12.76
N LEU A 50 -6.48 7.01 11.80
CA LEU A 50 -7.90 7.11 11.42
C LEU A 50 -8.87 6.58 12.48
N THR A 51 -8.41 5.94 13.56
CA THR A 51 -9.28 5.58 14.70
C THR A 51 -9.43 6.70 15.73
N GLU A 52 -8.64 7.76 15.61
CA GLU A 52 -8.63 8.90 16.54
C GLU A 52 -9.59 10.01 16.09
N PRO A 53 -10.03 10.89 17.02
CA PRO A 53 -10.83 12.06 16.66
C PRO A 53 -9.94 13.11 15.98
N ILE A 54 -9.96 13.14 14.65
CA ILE A 54 -9.25 14.11 13.80
C ILE A 54 -10.26 14.86 12.91
N PRO A 55 -9.90 16.04 12.36
CA PRO A 55 -10.79 16.78 11.47
C PRO A 55 -11.16 15.99 10.21
N ASP A 56 -12.39 16.10 9.73
CA ASP A 56 -12.91 15.36 8.57
C ASP A 56 -12.03 15.51 7.33
N GLN A 57 -11.50 16.71 7.09
CA GLN A 57 -10.60 16.97 5.95
C GLN A 57 -9.29 16.15 6.01
N ILE A 58 -8.79 15.87 7.23
CA ILE A 58 -7.61 15.02 7.44
C ILE A 58 -8.00 13.55 7.25
N THR A 59 -9.16 13.13 7.78
CA THR A 59 -9.71 11.78 7.58
C THR A 59 -9.83 11.45 6.09
N ASP A 60 -10.42 12.36 5.30
CA ASP A 60 -10.61 12.19 3.86
C ASP A 60 -9.26 12.10 3.13
N CYS A 61 -8.32 12.98 3.46
CA CYS A 61 -6.97 12.97 2.91
C CYS A 61 -6.23 11.66 3.21
N LEU A 62 -6.18 11.24 4.48
CA LEU A 62 -5.51 10.01 4.89
C LEU A 62 -6.17 8.76 4.29
N THR A 63 -7.50 8.74 4.16
CA THR A 63 -8.21 7.64 3.49
C THR A 63 -7.83 7.55 2.01
N ALA A 64 -7.71 8.67 1.30
CA ALA A 64 -7.21 8.68 -0.07
C ALA A 64 -5.76 8.16 -0.15
N VAL A 65 -4.90 8.58 0.77
CA VAL A 65 -3.52 8.07 0.86
C VAL A 65 -3.47 6.56 1.12
N GLN A 66 -4.35 5.99 1.95
CA GLN A 66 -4.40 4.53 2.13
C GLN A 66 -4.72 3.78 0.84
N HIS A 67 -5.58 4.33 -0.02
CA HIS A 67 -5.85 3.76 -1.35
C HIS A 67 -4.65 3.89 -2.28
N ASP A 68 -3.94 5.02 -2.25
CA ASP A 68 -2.70 5.21 -3.01
C ASP A 68 -1.63 4.19 -2.57
N LEU A 69 -1.44 4.00 -1.26
CA LEU A 69 -0.48 3.03 -0.73
C LEU A 69 -0.85 1.59 -1.11
N PHE A 70 -2.15 1.25 -1.16
CA PHE A 70 -2.58 -0.06 -1.66
C PHE A 70 -2.25 -0.24 -3.15
N ASN A 71 -2.47 0.78 -3.98
CA ASN A 71 -2.08 0.76 -5.39
C ASN A 71 -0.56 0.66 -5.56
N LEU A 72 0.21 1.40 -4.77
CA LEU A 72 1.67 1.35 -4.76
C LEU A 72 2.18 -0.06 -4.38
N GLY A 73 1.58 -0.68 -3.35
CA GLY A 73 1.88 -2.07 -2.99
C GLY A 73 1.57 -3.04 -4.14
N GLY A 74 0.45 -2.85 -4.83
CA GLY A 74 0.09 -3.61 -6.04
C GLY A 74 1.09 -3.44 -7.19
N GLU A 75 1.55 -2.20 -7.42
CA GLU A 75 2.55 -1.87 -8.43
C GLU A 75 3.90 -2.53 -8.13
N ILE A 76 4.37 -2.47 -6.88
CA ILE A 76 5.59 -3.15 -6.43
C ILE A 76 5.44 -4.67 -6.58
N CYS A 77 4.25 -5.21 -6.33
CA CYS A 77 3.95 -6.64 -6.41
C CYS A 77 3.97 -7.18 -7.85
N ILE A 78 3.66 -6.37 -8.86
CA ILE A 78 3.59 -6.78 -10.28
C ILE A 78 4.67 -6.06 -11.09
N PRO A 79 5.78 -6.73 -11.46
CA PRO A 79 6.84 -6.10 -12.25
C PRO A 79 6.33 -5.45 -13.55
N ASN A 80 6.79 -4.23 -13.82
CA ASN A 80 6.40 -3.39 -14.97
C ASN A 80 4.92 -2.94 -14.97
N MET A 81 4.20 -3.10 -13.86
CA MET A 81 2.91 -2.44 -13.67
C MET A 81 3.13 -0.97 -13.32
N GLU A 82 2.18 -0.12 -13.69
CA GLU A 82 2.17 1.30 -13.32
C GLU A 82 0.73 1.70 -12.96
N LEU A 83 0.46 1.80 -11.66
CA LEU A 83 -0.83 2.19 -11.08
C LEU A 83 -0.80 3.63 -10.56
N ILE A 84 0.29 4.03 -9.92
CA ILE A 84 0.49 5.40 -9.43
C ILE A 84 1.06 6.26 -10.56
N LYS A 85 0.39 7.38 -10.84
CA LYS A 85 0.80 8.32 -11.88
C LYS A 85 1.45 9.56 -11.29
N ALA A 86 2.27 10.24 -12.08
CA ALA A 86 3.01 11.43 -11.65
C ALA A 86 2.09 12.55 -11.17
N GLU A 87 0.88 12.67 -11.73
CA GLU A 87 -0.14 13.64 -11.32
C GLU A 87 -0.50 13.52 -9.85
N ARG A 88 -0.38 12.32 -9.26
CA ARG A 88 -0.67 12.12 -7.84
C ARG A 88 0.28 12.88 -6.92
N ILE A 89 1.52 13.08 -7.34
CA ILE A 89 2.50 13.89 -6.60
C ILE A 89 2.00 15.34 -6.54
N THR A 90 1.59 15.89 -7.69
CA THR A 90 1.05 17.25 -7.77
C THR A 90 -0.20 17.44 -6.92
N GLU A 91 -1.08 16.44 -6.87
CA GLU A 91 -2.28 16.48 -6.03
C GLU A 91 -1.95 16.46 -4.52
N LEU A 92 -0.94 15.69 -4.11
CA LEU A 92 -0.45 15.70 -2.73
C LEU A 92 0.16 17.05 -2.37
N GLU A 93 0.99 17.63 -3.24
CA GLU A 93 1.56 18.97 -3.06
C GLU A 93 0.45 20.03 -2.90
N THR A 94 -0.57 20.00 -3.77
CA THR A 94 -1.72 20.92 -3.68
C THR A 94 -2.48 20.76 -2.37
N THR A 95 -2.60 19.53 -1.87
CA THR A 95 -3.27 19.25 -0.58
C THR A 95 -2.46 19.79 0.60
N LEU A 96 -1.13 19.65 0.55
CA LEU A 96 -0.23 20.19 1.56
C LEU A 96 -0.29 21.71 1.61
N ASP A 97 -0.28 22.37 0.44
CA ASP A 97 -0.42 23.83 0.35
C ASP A 97 -1.72 24.31 0.99
N ALA A 98 -2.84 23.65 0.67
CA ALA A 98 -4.15 23.98 1.24
C ALA A 98 -4.27 23.77 2.77
N PHE A 99 -3.41 22.94 3.37
CA PHE A 99 -3.35 22.77 4.84
C PHE A 99 -2.43 23.79 5.54
N ASN A 100 -1.55 24.45 4.80
CA ASN A 100 -0.62 25.43 5.35
C ASN A 100 -1.20 26.86 5.38
N ASP A 101 -2.30 27.09 4.66
CA ASP A 101 -3.05 28.36 4.64
C ASP A 101 -4.07 28.46 5.81
#